data_AF-A0A258TBK2-F1
#
_entry.id   AF-A0A258TBK2-F1
#
_cell.length_a   1.000
_cell.length_b   1.000
_cell.length_c   1.000
_cell.angle_alpha   90.00
_cell.angle_beta   90.00
_cell.angle_gamma   90.00
#
_symmetry.space_group_name_H-M   'P 1'
#
loop_
_entity.id
_entity.type
_entity.pdbx_description
1 polymer ?
#
loop_
_entity_poly.entity_id
_entity_poly.type
_entity_poly.pdbx_seq_one_letter_code
_entity_poly.pdbx_strand_id
1 'polypeptide(L)' 'MENIRCGRCSALLFRAAPAAIRDTIEIKCRRCGTVNSLRPIEPTSERQERLSGEVRCGSTSPE' A
#
# COMPACT_ATOMS: atom_id res chain seq x y z
N MET A 1 -8.19 -14.41 -10.18
CA MET A 1 -6.75 -14.12 -10.24
C MET A 1 -6.56 -12.64 -10.50
N GLU A 2 -5.63 -12.01 -9.81
CA GLU A 2 -5.27 -10.60 -9.97
C GLU A 2 -4.02 -10.47 -10.83
N ASN A 3 -3.98 -9.46 -11.69
CA ASN A 3 -2.83 -9.17 -12.55
C ASN A 3 -1.86 -8.25 -11.81
N ILE A 4 -0.69 -8.75 -11.44
CA ILE A 4 0.33 -7.94 -10.80
C ILE A 4 1.23 -7.37 -11.88
N ARG A 5 1.35 -6.04 -11.93
CA ARG A 5 2.04 -5.31 -12.99
C ARG A 5 3.27 -4.60 -12.45
N CYS A 6 4.24 -4.38 -13.32
CA CYS A 6 5.43 -3.62 -12.99
C CYS A 6 5.08 -2.16 -12.72
N GLY A 7 5.56 -1.61 -11.60
CA GLY A 7 5.34 -0.22 -11.21
C GLY A 7 5.99 0.82 -12.14
N ARG A 8 6.87 0.40 -13.06
CA ARG A 8 7.57 1.30 -14.00
C ARG A 8 7.04 1.25 -15.44
N CYS A 9 6.70 0.07 -15.97
CA CYS A 9 6.32 -0.09 -17.38
C CYS A 9 4.98 -0.78 -17.61
N SER A 10 4.24 -1.07 -16.53
CA SER A 10 2.90 -1.71 -16.54
C SER A 10 2.83 -3.10 -17.19
N ALA A 11 3.99 -3.67 -17.55
CA ALA A 11 4.08 -5.05 -18.03
C ALA A 11 3.59 -6.01 -16.94
N LEU A 12 2.89 -7.07 -17.37
CA LEU A 12 2.47 -8.14 -16.47
C LEU A 12 3.71 -8.82 -15.89
N LEU A 13 3.75 -8.94 -14.56
CA LEU A 13 4.78 -9.68 -13.84
C LEU A 13 4.32 -11.13 -13.63
N PHE A 14 3.17 -11.30 -12.97
CA PHE A 14 2.52 -12.60 -12.74
C PHE A 14 1.04 -12.42 -12.39
N ARG A 15 0.32 -13.54 -12.23
CA ARG A 15 -1.05 -13.59 -11.73
C ARG A 15 -1.10 -14.35 -10.41
N ALA A 16 -1.90 -13.89 -9.46
CA ALA A 16 -2.04 -14.51 -8.16
C ALA A 16 -3.51 -14.61 -7.73
N ALA A 17 -3.83 -15.52 -6.81
CA ALA A 17 -5.10 -15.45 -6.09
C ALA A 17 -5.08 -14.29 -5.08
N PRO A 18 -6.25 -13.77 -4.66
CA PRO A 18 -6.30 -12.78 -3.58
C PRO A 18 -5.57 -13.29 -2.34
N ALA A 19 -4.80 -12.42 -1.68
CA ALA A 19 -4.01 -12.73 -0.49
C ALA A 19 -3.02 -13.91 -0.63
N ALA A 20 -2.60 -14.29 -1.85
CA ALA A 20 -1.61 -15.36 -2.05
C ALA A 20 -0.18 -14.97 -1.63
N ILE A 21 0.10 -13.66 -1.55
CA ILE A 21 1.39 -13.12 -1.13
C ILE A 21 1.41 -13.08 0.40
N ARG A 22 2.03 -14.08 1.05
CA ARG A 22 2.13 -14.18 2.51
C ARG A 22 3.40 -13.54 3.09
N ASP A 23 4.39 -13.32 2.25
CA ASP A 23 5.66 -12.66 2.58
C ASP A 23 6.12 -11.80 1.38
N THR A 24 7.22 -11.07 1.55
CA THR A 24 7.79 -10.21 0.52
C THR A 24 8.25 -11.01 -0.70
N ILE A 25 7.87 -10.55 -1.89
CA ILE A 25 8.32 -11.09 -3.17
C ILE A 25 9.16 -10.03 -3.89
N GLU A 26 10.38 -10.38 -4.27
CA GLU A 26 11.20 -9.59 -5.17
C GLU A 26 11.21 -10.20 -6.57
N ILE A 27 10.76 -9.41 -7.56
CA ILE A 27 10.68 -9.88 -8.94
C ILE A 27 11.21 -8.84 -9.93
N LYS A 28 12.13 -9.28 -10.79
CA LYS A 28 12.66 -8.46 -11.88
C LYS A 28 11.73 -8.46 -13.08
N CYS A 29 11.35 -7.27 -13.55
CA CYS A 29 10.57 -7.12 -14.77
C CYS A 29 11.39 -7.52 -16.00
N ARG A 30 10.89 -8.47 -16.79
CA ARG A 30 11.53 -8.91 -18.03
C ARG A 30 11.59 -7.85 -19.13
N ARG A 31 10.68 -6.86 -19.09
CA ARG A 31 10.58 -5.81 -20.12
C ARG A 31 11.51 -4.62 -19.88
N CYS A 32 11.59 -4.13 -18.64
CA CYS A 32 12.35 -2.91 -18.32
C CYS A 32 13.47 -3.11 -17.29
N GLY A 33 13.65 -4.32 -16.75
CA GLY A 33 14.71 -4.66 -15.81
C GLY A 33 14.52 -4.16 -14.37
N THR A 34 13.46 -3.41 -14.06
CA THR A 34 13.17 -2.93 -12.70
C THR A 34 12.87 -4.10 -11.76
N VAL A 35 13.48 -4.10 -10.57
CA VAL A 35 13.15 -5.02 -9.48
C VAL A 35 11.97 -4.43 -8.71
N ASN A 36 10.88 -5.20 -8.59
CA ASN A 36 9.67 -4.81 -7.88
C ASN A 36 9.64 -5.60 -6.57
N SER A 37 9.45 -4.91 -5.44
CA SER A 37 9.22 -5.53 -4.12
C SER A 37 7.73 -5.45 -3.81
N LEU A 38 7.09 -6.61 -3.69
CA LEU A 38 5.67 -6.74 -3.39
C LEU A 38 5.53 -7.26 -1.96
N ARG A 39 4.66 -6.62 -1.18
CA ARG A 39 4.40 -7.00 0.21
C ARG A 39 3.00 -7.59 0.33
N PRO A 40 2.74 -8.41 1.36
CA PRO A 40 1.38 -8.80 1.72
C PRO A 40 0.51 -7.56 1.82
N ILE A 41 -0.72 -7.66 1.35
CA ILE A 41 -1.73 -6.65 1.67
C ILE A 41 -1.94 -6.81 3.17
N GLU A 42 -1.35 -5.92 3.97
CA GLU A 42 -1.68 -5.88 5.39
C GLU A 42 -3.20 -5.74 5.47
N PRO A 43 -3.88 -6.56 6.30
CA PRO A 43 -5.27 -6.25 6.60
C PRO A 43 -5.26 -4.81 7.10
N THR A 44 -6.00 -3.94 6.42
CA THR A 44 -6.22 -2.59 6.90
C THR A 44 -6.73 -2.77 8.32
N SER A 45 -5.88 -2.54 9.32
CA SER A 45 -6.35 -2.34 10.69
C SER A 45 -7.45 -1.33 10.53
N GLU A 46 -8.69 -1.71 10.84
CA GLU A 46 -9.79 -0.76 10.87
C GLU A 46 -9.25 0.43 11.64
N ARG A 47 -9.03 1.53 10.91
CA ARG A 47 -8.54 2.76 11.51
C ARG A 47 -9.71 3.17 12.38
N GLN A 48 -9.66 2.84 13.67
CA GLN A 48 -10.63 3.34 14.62
C GLN A 48 -10.62 4.86 14.45
N GLU A 49 -11.68 5.38 13.83
CA GLU A 49 -11.95 6.80 13.84
C GLU A 49 -11.93 7.22 15.31
N ARG A 50 -11.12 8.24 15.63
CA ARG A 50 -11.04 8.77 16.98
C ARG A 50 -12.41 9.36 17.33
N LEU A 51 -13.26 8.59 18.00
CA LEU A 51 -14.41 9.11 18.74
C LEU A 51 -13.89 9.74 20.03
N SER A 52 -13.50 11.01 19.95
CA SER A 52 -13.41 11.96 21.07
C SER A 52 -13.00 13.28 20.44
N GLY A 53 -13.94 14.20 20.25
CA GLY A 53 -14.50 15.00 21.33
C GLY A 53 -13.84 16.38 21.22
N GLU A 54 -14.67 17.41 21.03
CA GLU A 54 -14.28 18.78 20.70
C GLU A 54 -13.02 19.26 21.45
N VAL A 55 -11.90 19.40 20.74
CA VAL A 55 -10.83 20.31 21.19
C VAL A 55 -10.95 21.57 20.35
N ARG A 56 -11.64 22.55 20.94
CA ARG A 56 -11.80 23.90 20.42
C ARG A 56 -10.41 24.48 20.13
N CYS A 57 -10.12 24.75 18.86
CA CYS A 57 -8.95 25.53 18.48
C CYS A 57 -9.16 26.97 18.95
N GLY A 58 -8.49 27.36 20.04
CA GLY A 58 -8.49 28.71 20.59
C GLY A 58 -7.08 29.24 20.63
N SER A 59 -6.56 29.69 19.49
CA SER A 59 -5.35 30.51 19.46
C SER A 59 -5.75 31.98 19.56
N THR A 60 -5.68 32.54 20.77
CA THR A 60 -5.57 33.99 20.97
C THR A 60 -4.26 34.27 21.70
N SER A 61 -3.26 34.74 20.96
CA SER A 61 -2.07 35.36 21.54
C SER A 61 -2.43 36.81 21.92
N PRO A 62 -2.11 37.31 23.13
CA PRO A 62 -2.17 38.73 23.42
C PRO A 62 -0.91 39.46 22.93
N GLU A 63 -1.09 40.70 22.47
CA GLU A 63 -0.04 41.72 22.25
C GLU A 63 0.60 42.21 23.56
#